data_AF-A0A954HIK2-F1
#
_entry.id   AF-A0A954HIK2-F1
#
_cell.length_a   1.000
_cell.length_b   1.000
_cell.length_c   1.000
_cell.angle_alpha   90.00
_cell.angle_beta   90.00
_cell.angle_gamma   90.00
#
_symmetry.space_group_name_H-M   'P 1'
#
loop_
_entity.id
_entity.type
_entity.pdbx_description
1 polymer ?
#
loop_
_entity_poly.entity_id
_entity_poly.type
_entity_poly.pdbx_seq_one_letter_code
_entity_poly.pdbx_strand_id
1 'polypeptide(L)'
;MSPLLVKFAYGQGSHEDYERANTLEERTRNRVFRDRVDPHWQAEDRGLWYRVEAAPGEAEFVFVDMEERKRVPLFDPQRLAAQLAELTKTEVSPATLPFTTVRLADDEPLLFFSTGKGDAQRHWEWNRESHKLRELDNPGGSGDSQQIVLRPSPSGGAATKIELTNGTNRTLQVYWLNFEGEKQRYGSIRPGDTFEHNTYVGHLWLIANDDEQPLELHAATSETLSVTISNSGTPGRRPNRRGRRGNANISPDGKWRCEIHSNRVWIVNSETEEEIPLSDPTPDDDTFGGRVHWSPDSQKLVVMQTKQVETRTVHIVESSPKDQLQ
;
A
#
# COMPACT_ATOMS: atom_id res chain seq x y z
N MET A 1 -70.73 -31.33 9.80
CA MET A 1 -69.72 -30.32 10.17
C MET A 1 -68.41 -31.05 10.43
N SER A 2 -67.49 -31.02 9.47
CA SER A 2 -66.12 -31.53 9.65
C SER A 2 -65.23 -30.35 10.06
N PRO A 3 -64.48 -30.42 11.17
CA PRO A 3 -63.51 -29.38 11.48
C PRO A 3 -62.25 -29.59 10.62
N LEU A 4 -61.84 -28.52 9.94
CA LEU A 4 -60.57 -28.39 9.24
C LEU A 4 -59.41 -28.43 10.23
N LEU A 5 -58.49 -29.39 10.06
CA LEU A 5 -57.20 -29.40 10.74
C LEU A 5 -56.32 -28.29 10.14
N VAL A 6 -55.98 -27.28 10.92
CA VAL A 6 -54.92 -26.31 10.55
C VAL A 6 -53.59 -27.05 10.60
N LYS A 7 -52.95 -27.24 9.44
CA LYS A 7 -51.56 -27.71 9.37
C LYS A 7 -50.66 -26.61 9.93
N PHE A 8 -49.95 -26.90 11.01
CA PHE A 8 -48.84 -26.08 11.47
C PHE A 8 -47.79 -26.00 10.35
N ALA A 9 -47.57 -24.80 9.81
CA ALA A 9 -46.40 -24.53 8.99
C ALA A 9 -45.18 -24.56 9.93
N TYR A 10 -44.30 -25.53 9.75
CA TYR A 10 -43.00 -25.55 10.43
C TYR A 10 -42.15 -24.42 9.82
N GLY A 11 -42.14 -23.27 10.50
CA GLY A 11 -41.29 -22.12 10.18
C GLY A 11 -39.84 -22.28 10.63
N GLN A 12 -39.30 -23.50 10.63
CA GLN A 12 -37.90 -23.76 10.93
C GLN A 12 -37.25 -24.38 9.70
N GLY A 13 -36.24 -23.71 9.14
CA GLY A 13 -35.50 -24.18 7.97
C GLY A 13 -35.01 -25.62 8.12
N SER A 14 -34.88 -26.33 7.01
CA SER A 14 -34.41 -27.72 7.03
C SER A 14 -32.93 -27.80 7.46
N HIS A 15 -32.47 -28.97 7.90
CA HIS A 15 -31.05 -29.21 8.15
C HIS A 15 -30.18 -28.86 6.92
N GLU A 16 -30.67 -29.19 5.72
CA GLU A 16 -30.00 -28.83 4.47
C GLU A 16 -29.99 -27.32 4.21
N ASP A 17 -31.00 -26.55 4.65
CA ASP A 17 -30.97 -25.07 4.60
C ASP A 17 -29.90 -24.50 5.51
N TYR A 18 -29.74 -25.05 6.73
CA TYR A 18 -28.70 -24.66 7.66
C TYR A 18 -27.30 -25.06 7.16
N GLU A 19 -27.13 -26.23 6.55
CA GLU A 19 -25.86 -26.62 5.92
C GLU A 19 -25.53 -25.74 4.70
N ARG A 20 -26.52 -25.39 3.88
CA ARG A 20 -26.34 -24.41 2.79
C ARG A 20 -25.94 -23.03 3.30
N ALA A 21 -26.58 -22.55 4.37
CA ALA A 21 -26.24 -21.27 4.99
C ALA A 21 -24.84 -21.29 5.62
N ASN A 22 -24.48 -22.38 6.31
CA ASN A 22 -23.18 -22.55 6.95
C ASN A 22 -22.04 -22.70 5.93
N THR A 23 -22.30 -23.28 4.76
CA THR A 23 -21.31 -23.41 3.67
C THR A 23 -21.29 -22.21 2.72
N LEU A 24 -22.23 -21.26 2.84
CA LEU A 24 -22.33 -20.11 1.95
C LEU A 24 -21.07 -19.24 2.01
N GLU A 25 -20.51 -19.04 3.21
CA GLU A 25 -19.26 -18.31 3.38
C GLU A 25 -18.11 -19.01 2.66
N GLU A 26 -17.96 -20.32 2.82
CA GLU A 26 -16.90 -21.10 2.14
C GLU A 26 -17.07 -21.10 0.62
N ARG A 27 -18.31 -21.11 0.13
CA ARG A 27 -18.63 -21.11 -1.31
C ARG A 27 -18.40 -19.75 -1.96
N THR A 28 -18.53 -18.66 -1.20
CA THR A 28 -18.42 -17.27 -1.70
C THR A 28 -17.07 -16.62 -1.39
N ARG A 29 -16.31 -17.13 -0.41
CA ARG A 29 -14.96 -16.66 -0.09
C ARG A 29 -14.03 -16.81 -1.30
N ASN A 30 -13.21 -15.80 -1.57
CA ASN A 30 -12.25 -15.76 -2.68
C ASN A 30 -12.87 -15.91 -4.08
N ARG A 31 -14.11 -15.42 -4.28
CA ARG A 31 -14.79 -15.38 -5.59
C ARG A 31 -14.82 -14.00 -6.22
N VAL A 32 -14.54 -12.95 -5.44
CA VAL A 32 -14.46 -11.57 -5.92
C VAL A 32 -12.98 -11.20 -6.03
N PHE A 33 -12.59 -10.71 -7.21
CA PHE A 33 -11.23 -10.33 -7.55
C PHE A 33 -11.20 -8.87 -7.99
N ARG A 34 -10.03 -8.24 -7.90
CA ARG A 34 -9.83 -6.82 -8.27
C ARG A 34 -10.78 -5.85 -7.54
N ASP A 35 -11.29 -6.24 -6.37
CA ASP A 35 -12.25 -5.48 -5.54
C ASP A 35 -11.59 -4.48 -4.58
N ARG A 36 -10.26 -4.57 -4.45
CA ARG A 36 -9.47 -3.69 -3.61
C ARG A 36 -8.21 -3.22 -4.33
N VAL A 37 -7.94 -1.94 -4.18
CA VAL A 37 -6.68 -1.30 -4.55
C VAL A 37 -6.08 -0.68 -3.31
N ASP A 38 -4.78 -0.91 -3.09
CA ASP A 38 -3.99 -0.21 -2.08
C ASP A 38 -2.80 0.43 -2.80
N PRO A 39 -2.94 1.70 -3.23
CA PRO A 39 -1.94 2.38 -4.02
C PRO A 39 -0.77 2.85 -3.15
N HIS A 40 0.42 2.63 -3.68
CA HIS A 40 1.69 3.12 -3.15
C HIS A 40 2.19 4.24 -4.06
N TRP A 41 2.15 5.46 -3.55
CA TRP A 41 2.66 6.65 -4.23
C TRP A 41 4.19 6.68 -4.18
N GLN A 42 4.81 7.06 -5.30
CA GLN A 42 6.22 7.47 -5.31
C GLN A 42 6.36 8.92 -4.84
N ALA A 43 7.56 9.28 -4.41
CA ALA A 43 7.90 10.67 -4.09
C ALA A 43 7.67 11.60 -5.28
N GLU A 44 7.35 12.86 -4.95
CA GLU A 44 7.20 13.98 -5.88
C GLU A 44 6.16 13.80 -6.99
N ASP A 45 5.17 12.90 -6.84
CA ASP A 45 4.15 12.80 -7.87
C ASP A 45 4.24 11.69 -8.91
N ARG A 46 5.45 11.18 -9.10
CA ARG A 46 5.90 10.67 -10.43
C ARG A 46 5.14 9.44 -10.90
N GLY A 47 4.64 8.66 -9.96
CA GLY A 47 3.92 7.44 -10.23
C GLY A 47 3.24 6.90 -9.00
N LEU A 48 2.38 5.91 -9.23
CA LEU A 48 1.92 5.03 -8.16
C LEU A 48 1.93 3.60 -8.67
N TRP A 49 2.04 2.65 -7.75
CA TRP A 49 1.81 1.26 -8.08
C TRP A 49 0.82 0.63 -7.11
N TYR A 50 0.16 -0.44 -7.55
CA TYR A 50 -0.72 -1.23 -6.68
C TYR A 50 -0.72 -2.69 -7.12
N ARG A 51 -1.15 -3.56 -6.20
CA ARG A 51 -1.38 -4.98 -6.44
C ARG A 51 -2.88 -5.26 -6.49
N VAL A 52 -3.33 -6.03 -7.47
CA VAL A 52 -4.68 -6.61 -7.50
C VAL A 52 -4.59 -8.13 -7.53
N GLU A 53 -5.51 -8.79 -6.86
CA GLU A 53 -5.72 -10.24 -7.03
C GLU A 53 -6.55 -10.45 -8.30
N ALA A 54 -6.02 -11.22 -9.25
CA ALA A 54 -6.65 -11.44 -10.56
C ALA A 54 -7.44 -12.77 -10.59
N ALA A 55 -6.94 -13.77 -9.86
CA ALA A 55 -7.55 -15.07 -9.64
C ALA A 55 -7.00 -15.64 -8.31
N PRO A 56 -7.51 -16.77 -7.79
CA PRO A 56 -7.04 -17.32 -6.52
C PRO A 56 -5.52 -17.55 -6.51
N GLY A 57 -4.81 -16.77 -5.70
CA GLY A 57 -3.35 -16.84 -5.59
C GLY A 57 -2.57 -16.16 -6.72
N GLU A 58 -3.25 -15.66 -7.76
CA GLU A 58 -2.63 -14.91 -8.86
C GLU A 58 -2.77 -13.41 -8.63
N ALA A 59 -1.65 -12.69 -8.75
CA ALA A 59 -1.61 -11.26 -8.52
C ALA A 59 -0.99 -10.51 -9.69
N GLU A 60 -1.57 -9.37 -10.01
CA GLU A 60 -0.99 -8.41 -10.94
C GLU A 60 -0.45 -7.21 -10.17
N PHE A 61 0.77 -6.80 -10.53
CA PHE A 61 1.38 -5.57 -10.06
C PHE A 61 1.32 -4.55 -11.19
N VAL A 62 0.63 -3.44 -10.94
CA VAL A 62 0.41 -2.40 -11.95
C VAL A 62 1.09 -1.12 -11.51
N PHE A 63 1.77 -0.47 -12.44
CA PHE A 63 2.31 0.88 -12.32
C PHE A 63 1.45 1.85 -13.12
N VAL A 64 1.13 2.99 -12.52
CA VAL A 64 0.52 4.13 -13.20
C VAL A 64 1.62 5.14 -13.42
N ASP A 65 2.01 5.29 -14.67
CA ASP A 65 2.92 6.35 -15.12
C ASP A 65 2.10 7.63 -15.25
N MET A 66 2.44 8.63 -14.42
CA MET A 66 1.69 9.90 -14.38
C MET A 66 2.13 10.86 -15.49
N GLU A 67 3.36 10.72 -16.01
CA GLU A 67 3.86 11.52 -17.13
C GLU A 67 3.20 11.06 -18.43
N GLU A 68 3.23 9.75 -18.70
CA GLU A 68 2.59 9.17 -19.89
C GLU A 68 1.08 9.00 -19.74
N ARG A 69 0.55 9.11 -18.51
CA ARG A 69 -0.86 8.86 -18.16
C ARG A 69 -1.34 7.47 -18.57
N LYS A 70 -0.52 6.45 -18.31
CA LYS A 70 -0.79 5.07 -18.68
C LYS A 70 -0.67 4.12 -17.50
N ARG A 71 -1.47 3.05 -17.57
CA ARG A 71 -1.35 1.88 -16.70
C ARG A 71 -0.53 0.82 -17.43
N VAL A 72 0.59 0.42 -16.84
CA VAL A 72 1.51 -0.58 -17.38
C VAL A 72 1.84 -1.62 -16.31
N PRO A 73 2.26 -2.85 -16.67
CA PRO A 73 2.79 -3.79 -15.69
C PRO A 73 3.97 -3.18 -14.94
N LEU A 74 4.03 -3.38 -13.62
CA LEU A 74 5.14 -2.86 -12.80
C LEU A 74 6.49 -3.48 -13.21
N PHE A 75 6.46 -4.74 -13.64
CA PHE A 75 7.59 -5.50 -14.18
C PHE A 75 7.06 -6.61 -15.13
N ASP A 76 7.96 -7.27 -15.87
CA ASP A 76 7.66 -8.43 -16.70
C ASP A 76 7.68 -9.71 -15.82
N PRO A 77 6.52 -10.34 -15.54
CA PRO A 77 6.45 -11.47 -14.63
C PRO A 77 7.09 -12.73 -15.21
N GLN A 78 7.08 -12.91 -16.54
CA GLN A 78 7.72 -14.06 -17.19
C GLN A 78 9.23 -14.00 -17.05
N ARG A 79 9.84 -12.84 -17.32
CA ARG A 79 11.30 -12.67 -17.19
C ARG A 79 11.77 -12.74 -15.75
N LEU A 80 11.03 -12.11 -14.83
CA LEU A 80 11.38 -12.13 -13.41
C LEU A 80 11.29 -13.56 -12.86
N ALA A 81 10.21 -14.28 -13.15
CA ALA A 81 10.04 -15.67 -12.72
C ALA A 81 11.15 -16.59 -13.29
N ALA A 82 11.51 -16.42 -14.57
CA ALA A 82 12.58 -17.21 -15.19
C ALA A 82 13.94 -17.00 -14.50
N GLN A 83 14.34 -15.74 -14.25
CA GLN A 83 15.61 -15.45 -13.56
C GLN A 83 15.58 -15.90 -12.09
N LEU A 84 14.43 -15.74 -11.41
CA LEU A 84 14.28 -16.21 -10.04
C LEU A 84 14.37 -17.73 -9.95
N ALA A 85 13.77 -18.46 -10.90
CA ALA A 85 13.89 -19.92 -10.99
C ALA A 85 15.34 -20.36 -11.24
N GLU A 86 16.07 -19.63 -12.10
CA GLU A 86 17.47 -19.91 -12.39
C GLU A 86 18.38 -19.70 -11.18
N LEU A 87 18.18 -18.62 -10.41
CA LEU A 87 19.00 -18.29 -9.24
C LEU A 87 18.67 -19.16 -8.02
N THR A 88 17.38 -19.45 -7.79
CA THR A 88 16.94 -20.27 -6.65
C THR A 88 16.96 -21.78 -6.92
N LYS A 89 17.19 -22.19 -8.18
CA LYS A 89 17.09 -23.59 -8.63
C LYS A 89 15.76 -24.25 -8.25
N THR A 90 14.69 -23.45 -8.21
CA THR A 90 13.33 -23.86 -7.86
C THR A 90 12.37 -23.45 -8.96
N GLU A 91 11.33 -24.22 -9.21
CA GLU A 91 10.29 -23.82 -10.18
C GLU A 91 9.52 -22.60 -9.66
N VAL A 92 9.45 -21.55 -10.50
CA VAL A 92 8.72 -20.31 -10.19
C VAL A 92 7.74 -20.05 -11.32
N SER A 93 6.45 -20.02 -10.98
CA SER A 93 5.40 -19.63 -11.93
C SER A 93 5.28 -18.10 -11.99
N PRO A 94 5.18 -17.51 -13.20
CA PRO A 94 4.94 -16.07 -13.36
C PRO A 94 3.55 -15.63 -12.88
N ALA A 95 2.58 -16.54 -12.79
CA ALA A 95 1.22 -16.24 -12.32
C ALA A 95 1.14 -16.22 -10.77
N THR A 96 1.97 -17.04 -10.11
CA THR A 96 1.95 -17.25 -8.65
C THR A 96 3.32 -16.96 -8.03
N LEU A 97 3.78 -15.73 -8.20
CA LEU A 97 5.08 -15.28 -7.70
C LEU A 97 5.21 -15.49 -6.18
N PRO A 98 6.38 -15.93 -5.67
CA PRO A 98 6.58 -16.30 -4.27
C PRO A 98 6.80 -15.08 -3.35
N PHE A 99 6.15 -13.97 -3.66
CA PHE A 99 6.15 -12.72 -2.90
C PHE A 99 4.84 -11.98 -3.14
N THR A 100 4.36 -11.29 -2.11
CA THR A 100 3.14 -10.46 -2.17
C THR A 100 3.43 -8.98 -1.98
N THR A 101 4.61 -8.67 -1.47
CA THR A 101 5.05 -7.33 -1.12
C THR A 101 6.25 -6.99 -1.97
N VAL A 102 6.19 -5.82 -2.60
CA VAL A 102 7.29 -5.23 -3.36
C VAL A 102 7.48 -3.80 -2.91
N ARG A 103 8.65 -3.24 -3.16
CA ARG A 103 8.94 -1.83 -2.97
C ARG A 103 9.60 -1.28 -4.21
N LEU A 104 9.07 -0.18 -4.72
CA LEU A 104 9.67 0.57 -5.81
C LEU A 104 10.59 1.66 -5.23
N ALA A 105 11.76 1.86 -5.81
CA ALA A 105 12.56 3.05 -5.55
C ALA A 105 11.88 4.29 -6.13
N ASP A 106 12.07 5.44 -5.48
CA ASP A 106 11.51 6.70 -5.98
C ASP A 106 12.28 7.17 -7.22
N ASP A 107 13.60 7.27 -7.12
CA ASP A 107 14.47 7.88 -8.14
C ASP A 107 15.15 6.92 -9.10
N GLU A 108 14.93 5.62 -8.94
CA GLU A 108 15.64 4.60 -9.71
C GLU A 108 14.65 3.55 -10.22
N PRO A 109 14.92 2.90 -11.37
CA PRO A 109 14.08 1.85 -11.92
C PRO A 109 14.21 0.53 -11.13
N LEU A 110 14.43 0.59 -9.82
CA LEU A 110 14.68 -0.58 -8.98
C LEU A 110 13.44 -0.99 -8.20
N LEU A 111 13.13 -2.28 -8.27
CA LEU A 111 12.09 -2.94 -7.52
C LEU A 111 12.72 -3.94 -6.57
N PHE A 112 12.26 -3.95 -5.32
CA PHE A 112 12.80 -4.80 -4.28
C PHE A 112 11.71 -5.69 -3.69
N PHE A 113 12.07 -6.94 -3.43
CA PHE A 113 11.15 -7.92 -2.84
C PHE A 113 11.91 -9.02 -2.12
N SER A 114 11.18 -9.81 -1.34
CA SER A 114 11.75 -10.95 -0.61
C SER A 114 10.95 -12.22 -0.88
N THR A 115 11.65 -13.35 -0.91
CA THR A 115 11.05 -14.68 -1.10
C THR A 115 11.50 -15.59 0.03
N GLY A 116 10.71 -16.62 0.33
CA GLY A 116 11.01 -17.52 1.46
C GLY A 116 10.61 -16.89 2.80
N LYS A 117 10.95 -17.57 3.90
CA LYS A 117 10.60 -17.17 5.28
C LYS A 117 11.71 -17.58 6.24
N GLY A 118 11.87 -16.83 7.33
CA GLY A 118 12.87 -17.13 8.37
C GLY A 118 14.28 -17.16 7.79
N ASP A 119 15.09 -18.13 8.19
CA ASP A 119 16.49 -18.25 7.76
C ASP A 119 16.67 -18.55 6.27
N ALA A 120 15.61 -18.98 5.57
CA ALA A 120 15.61 -19.20 4.12
C ALA A 120 15.11 -17.98 3.33
N GLN A 121 14.88 -16.84 4.00
CA GLN A 121 14.48 -15.62 3.33
C GLN A 121 15.63 -15.09 2.48
N ARG A 122 15.30 -14.76 1.23
CA ARG A 122 16.22 -14.17 0.25
C ARG A 122 15.65 -12.86 -0.23
N HIS A 123 16.56 -11.97 -0.63
CA HIS A 123 16.25 -10.61 -0.99
C HIS A 123 16.71 -10.32 -2.40
N TRP A 124 15.90 -9.56 -3.11
CA TRP A 124 16.07 -9.39 -4.54
C TRP A 124 15.92 -7.93 -4.93
N GLU A 125 16.77 -7.53 -5.87
CA GLU A 125 16.67 -6.29 -6.63
C GLU A 125 16.37 -6.65 -8.08
N TRP A 126 15.33 -6.04 -8.63
CA TRP A 126 14.97 -6.12 -10.03
C TRP A 126 15.08 -4.74 -10.66
N ASN A 127 15.97 -4.61 -11.64
CA ASN A 127 16.03 -3.41 -12.46
C ASN A 127 14.99 -3.51 -13.58
N ARG A 128 14.01 -2.60 -13.56
CA ARG A 128 12.85 -2.54 -14.47
C ARG A 128 13.22 -2.14 -15.90
N GLU A 129 14.36 -1.49 -16.11
CA GLU A 129 14.83 -1.09 -17.45
C GLU A 129 15.76 -2.13 -18.07
N SER A 130 16.75 -2.60 -17.31
CA SER A 130 17.69 -3.61 -17.81
C SER A 130 17.13 -5.03 -17.74
N HIS A 131 16.01 -5.23 -17.04
CA HIS A 131 15.35 -6.51 -16.78
C HIS A 131 16.31 -7.53 -16.15
N LYS A 132 17.10 -7.07 -15.16
CA LYS A 132 18.09 -7.91 -14.47
C LYS A 132 17.70 -8.10 -13.01
N LEU A 133 17.74 -9.35 -12.57
CA LEU A 133 17.54 -9.76 -11.19
C LEU A 133 18.90 -9.95 -10.52
N ARG A 134 19.04 -9.44 -9.30
CA ARG A 134 20.21 -9.62 -8.44
C ARG A 134 19.78 -10.05 -7.05
N GLU A 135 20.43 -11.09 -6.52
CA GLU A 135 20.30 -11.44 -5.10
C GLU A 135 21.06 -10.41 -4.27
N LEU A 136 20.43 -9.98 -3.19
CA LEU A 136 21.01 -9.08 -2.23
C LEU A 136 21.29 -9.85 -0.92
N ASP A 137 22.44 -9.58 -0.31
CA ASP A 137 22.79 -10.17 0.99
C ASP A 137 21.85 -9.71 2.12
N ASN A 138 21.10 -8.62 1.88
CA ASN A 138 20.11 -8.03 2.78
C ASN A 138 18.86 -7.60 1.99
N PRO A 139 17.69 -7.36 2.63
CA PRO A 139 16.50 -6.77 2.00
C PRO A 139 16.81 -5.33 1.60
N GLY A 140 17.64 -5.16 0.58
CA GLY A 140 18.15 -3.89 0.16
C GLY A 140 17.15 -3.19 -0.71
N GLY A 141 15.93 -2.99 -0.23
CA GLY A 141 15.14 -1.88 -0.67
C GLY A 141 14.33 -1.29 0.46
N SER A 142 14.76 -0.13 0.95
CA SER A 142 14.07 0.87 1.79
C SER A 142 12.72 0.46 2.39
N GLY A 143 12.78 -0.49 3.31
CA GLY A 143 11.72 -0.86 4.22
C GLY A 143 12.33 -1.77 5.27
N ASP A 144 13.26 -1.21 6.06
CA ASP A 144 14.07 -1.88 7.10
C ASP A 144 15.02 -2.97 6.52
N SER A 145 16.22 -2.68 6.00
CA SER A 145 17.32 -1.95 6.63
C SER A 145 18.24 -1.41 5.53
N GLN A 146 18.36 -0.09 5.42
CA GLN A 146 19.58 0.49 4.86
C GLN A 146 20.74 0.02 5.74
N GLN A 147 21.82 -0.49 5.18
CA GLN A 147 23.08 -0.07 5.77
C GLN A 147 23.23 1.38 5.35
N ILE A 148 22.84 2.31 6.22
CA ILE A 148 23.09 3.73 6.00
C ILE A 148 24.59 3.87 5.85
N VAL A 149 25.04 4.13 4.63
CA VAL A 149 26.45 4.41 4.35
C VAL A 149 26.74 5.78 4.92
N LEU A 150 27.36 5.80 6.11
CA LEU A 150 27.83 7.04 6.72
C LEU A 150 28.91 7.62 5.84
N ARG A 151 28.68 8.84 5.38
CA ARG A 151 29.65 9.62 4.63
C ARG A 151 29.82 10.98 5.31
N PRO A 152 30.98 11.62 5.18
CA PRO A 152 31.22 12.92 5.80
C PRO A 152 30.28 14.01 5.26
N SER A 153 29.97 14.99 6.12
CA SER A 153 29.35 16.23 5.64
C SER A 153 30.36 16.98 4.74
N PRO A 154 29.90 17.65 3.67
CA PRO A 154 30.73 18.59 2.94
C PRO A 154 31.04 19.82 3.82
N SER A 155 32.26 20.35 3.70
CA SER A 155 32.63 21.61 4.34
C SER A 155 32.07 22.82 3.58
N GLY A 156 31.42 23.74 4.29
CA GLY A 156 30.82 24.95 3.71
C GLY A 156 29.31 24.80 3.47
N GLY A 157 28.70 25.82 2.85
CA GLY A 157 27.26 25.90 2.62
C GLY A 157 26.61 27.12 3.29
N ALA A 158 25.45 27.53 2.77
CA ALA A 158 24.68 28.61 3.38
C ALA A 158 24.07 28.14 4.72
N ALA A 159 23.83 29.06 5.65
CA ALA A 159 23.13 28.74 6.88
C ALA A 159 21.67 28.37 6.57
N THR A 160 21.19 27.28 7.16
CA THR A 160 19.84 26.74 7.03
C THR A 160 19.38 26.13 8.37
N LYS A 161 18.19 25.53 8.42
CA LYS A 161 17.62 24.90 9.61
C LYS A 161 17.10 23.50 9.28
N ILE A 162 17.15 22.61 10.26
CA ILE A 162 16.47 21.30 10.20
C ILE A 162 15.41 21.21 11.30
N GLU A 163 14.33 20.50 11.01
CA GLU A 163 13.23 20.20 11.93
C GLU A 163 12.87 18.72 11.79
N LEU A 164 13.17 17.93 12.82
CA LEU A 164 12.98 16.48 12.82
C LEU A 164 11.87 16.13 13.82
N THR A 165 10.76 15.57 13.34
CA THR A 165 9.62 15.17 14.17
C THR A 165 9.59 13.66 14.34
N ASN A 166 9.55 13.20 15.58
CA ASN A 166 9.49 11.77 15.86
C ASN A 166 8.04 11.26 15.82
N GLY A 167 7.62 10.71 14.69
CA GLY A 167 6.35 10.00 14.51
C GLY A 167 6.38 8.51 14.91
N THR A 168 7.49 8.02 15.45
CA THR A 168 7.62 6.63 15.93
C THR A 168 7.11 6.49 17.37
N ASN A 169 7.06 5.26 17.87
CA ASN A 169 6.72 4.98 19.28
C ASN A 169 7.97 4.76 20.17
N ARG A 170 9.17 5.05 19.66
CA ARG A 170 10.45 4.87 20.35
C ARG A 170 11.21 6.19 20.41
N THR A 171 12.12 6.34 21.36
CA THR A 171 13.00 7.52 21.38
C THR A 171 14.00 7.42 20.23
N LEU A 172 14.24 8.54 19.56
CA LEU A 172 15.21 8.63 18.47
C LEU A 172 16.43 9.41 18.92
N GLN A 173 17.61 9.01 18.48
CA GLN A 173 18.88 9.69 18.72
C GLN A 173 19.28 10.48 17.47
N VAL A 174 19.74 11.71 17.66
CA VAL A 174 20.11 12.62 16.56
C VAL A 174 21.60 12.90 16.58
N TYR A 175 22.24 12.64 15.44
CA TYR A 175 23.66 12.87 15.22
C TYR A 175 23.88 13.74 13.98
N TRP A 176 24.91 14.57 14.01
CA TRP A 176 25.50 15.18 12.82
C TRP A 176 26.75 14.39 12.43
N LEU A 177 26.99 14.15 11.15
CA LEU A 177 28.25 13.58 10.67
C LEU A 177 29.22 14.72 10.39
N ASN A 178 30.37 14.77 11.09
CA ASN A 178 31.36 15.83 10.87
C ASN A 178 32.07 15.68 9.50
N PHE A 179 33.04 16.55 9.22
CA PHE A 179 33.77 16.57 7.94
C PHE A 179 34.68 15.35 7.75
N GLU A 180 34.90 14.59 8.81
CA GLU A 180 35.63 13.32 8.84
C GLU A 180 34.68 12.10 8.80
N GLY A 181 33.35 12.31 8.88
CA GLY A 181 32.34 11.25 8.86
C GLY A 181 32.03 10.63 10.22
N GLU A 182 32.57 11.20 11.30
CA GLU A 182 32.31 10.76 12.67
C GLU A 182 30.98 11.33 13.20
N LYS A 183 30.28 10.54 14.01
CA LYS A 183 29.00 10.92 14.62
C LYS A 183 29.21 11.90 15.78
N GLN A 184 28.65 13.09 15.70
CA GLN A 184 28.54 14.06 16.79
C GLN A 184 27.11 14.09 17.32
N ARG A 185 26.89 13.77 18.60
CA ARG A 185 25.54 13.66 19.18
C ARG A 185 24.99 15.04 19.57
N TYR A 186 23.78 15.35 19.11
CA TYR A 186 23.13 16.64 19.39
C TYR A 186 21.87 16.53 20.25
N GLY A 187 21.25 15.36 20.34
CA GLY A 187 20.11 15.19 21.22
C GLY A 187 19.32 13.91 20.97
N SER A 188 18.13 13.87 21.57
CA SER A 188 17.15 12.79 21.40
C SER A 188 15.75 13.38 21.24
N ILE A 189 14.90 12.71 20.46
CA ILE A 189 13.52 13.13 20.20
C ILE A 189 12.59 12.06 20.77
N ARG A 190 11.70 12.42 21.70
CA ARG A 190 10.69 11.47 22.21
C ARG A 190 9.54 11.31 21.20
N PRO A 191 8.76 10.22 21.28
CA PRO A 191 7.55 10.06 20.47
C PRO A 191 6.65 11.30 20.52
N GLY A 192 6.38 11.90 19.36
CA GLY A 192 5.55 13.10 19.20
C GLY A 192 6.28 14.44 19.35
N ASP A 193 7.54 14.45 19.78
CA ASP A 193 8.33 15.68 19.91
C ASP A 193 9.03 16.04 18.58
N THR A 194 9.44 17.30 18.48
CA THR A 194 10.22 17.83 17.35
C THR A 194 11.57 18.37 17.85
N PHE A 195 12.63 18.04 17.14
CA PHE A 195 13.97 18.56 17.33
C PHE A 195 14.28 19.58 16.24
N GLU A 196 14.79 20.74 16.64
CA GLU A 196 15.15 21.81 15.72
C GLU A 196 16.61 22.22 15.92
N HIS A 197 17.33 22.46 14.82
CA HIS A 197 18.71 22.92 14.91
C HIS A 197 19.12 23.74 13.68
N ASN A 198 19.91 24.80 13.90
CA ASN A 198 20.54 25.55 12.82
C ASN A 198 21.74 24.76 12.27
N THR A 199 21.88 24.67 10.96
CA THR A 199 22.92 23.90 10.28
C THR A 199 23.34 24.59 8.98
N TYR A 200 24.17 23.95 8.17
CA TYR A 200 24.55 24.44 6.85
C TYR A 200 24.08 23.48 5.75
N VAL A 201 23.80 24.02 4.55
CA VAL A 201 23.43 23.23 3.38
C VAL A 201 24.46 22.13 3.12
N GLY A 202 23.98 20.91 2.90
CA GLY A 202 24.79 19.72 2.66
C GLY A 202 25.15 18.93 3.92
N HIS A 203 25.01 19.50 5.12
CA HIS A 203 25.27 18.77 6.37
C HIS A 203 24.37 17.53 6.49
N LEU A 204 24.98 16.42 6.89
CA LEU A 204 24.32 15.13 7.01
C LEU A 204 23.91 14.86 8.46
N TRP A 205 22.61 14.62 8.65
CA TRP A 205 21.97 14.35 9.93
C TRP A 205 21.47 12.92 9.98
N LEU A 206 22.07 12.16 10.90
CA LEU A 206 21.77 10.75 11.14
C LEU A 206 20.76 10.62 12.29
N ILE A 207 19.68 9.91 12.02
CA ILE A 207 18.69 9.49 13.01
C ILE A 207 18.95 8.02 13.31
N ALA A 208 19.05 7.67 14.58
CA ALA A 208 19.30 6.30 15.02
C ALA A 208 18.33 5.90 16.15
N ASN A 209 18.23 4.60 16.41
CA ASN A 209 17.55 4.09 17.60
C ASN A 209 18.43 4.26 18.85
N ASP A 210 17.92 3.82 20.01
CA ASP A 210 18.65 3.87 21.29
C ASP A 210 19.91 2.96 21.31
N ASP A 211 19.99 1.97 20.42
CA ASP A 211 21.17 1.10 20.22
C ASP A 211 22.19 1.69 19.23
N GLU A 212 22.06 2.97 18.88
CA GLU A 212 22.87 3.71 17.90
C GLU A 212 22.84 3.14 16.46
N GLN A 213 21.89 2.24 16.18
CA GLN A 213 21.66 1.71 14.85
C GLN A 213 21.05 2.80 13.95
N PRO A 214 21.70 3.13 12.82
CA PRO A 214 21.16 4.07 11.86
C PRO A 214 19.76 3.68 11.38
N LEU A 215 18.82 4.63 11.42
CA LEU A 215 17.46 4.49 10.91
C LEU A 215 17.24 5.33 9.64
N GLU A 216 17.65 6.60 9.67
CA GLU A 216 17.55 7.51 8.51
C GLU A 216 18.76 8.45 8.45
N LEU A 217 19.15 8.89 7.24
CA LEU A 217 20.20 9.89 7.02
C LEU A 217 19.70 10.95 6.05
N HIS A 218 19.72 12.21 6.48
CA HIS A 218 19.19 13.33 5.71
C HIS A 218 20.24 14.40 5.46
N ALA A 219 20.26 14.98 4.27
CA ALA A 219 21.10 16.12 3.94
C ALA A 219 20.31 17.42 4.06
N ALA A 220 20.83 18.40 4.80
CA ALA A 220 20.22 19.72 4.88
C ALA A 220 20.22 20.41 3.50
N THR A 221 19.10 21.00 3.11
CA THR A 221 18.95 21.70 1.82
C THR A 221 19.02 23.22 2.01
N SER A 222 18.96 23.97 0.91
CA SER A 222 18.93 25.44 0.95
C SER A 222 17.69 26.04 1.62
N GLU A 223 16.64 25.24 1.79
CA GLU A 223 15.44 25.59 2.55
C GLU A 223 15.41 24.81 3.88
N THR A 224 14.52 25.19 4.80
CA THR A 224 14.34 24.45 6.05
C THR A 224 13.91 23.03 5.74
N LEU A 225 14.72 22.05 6.15
CA LEU A 225 14.41 20.65 5.98
C LEU A 225 13.53 20.17 7.14
N SER A 226 12.25 19.89 6.87
CA SER A 226 11.31 19.35 7.85
C SER A 226 11.01 17.87 7.54
N VAL A 227 11.34 16.96 8.46
CA VAL A 227 11.21 15.50 8.29
C VAL A 227 10.39 14.90 9.43
N THR A 228 9.47 13.97 9.13
CA THR A 228 8.77 13.17 10.15
C THR A 228 9.17 11.71 10.07
N ILE A 229 9.79 11.19 11.12
CA ILE A 229 10.34 9.84 11.19
C ILE A 229 9.23 8.90 11.64
N SER A 230 8.92 7.86 10.86
CA SER A 230 7.78 6.97 11.12
C SER A 230 8.21 5.51 11.25
N ASN A 231 7.48 4.70 12.04
CA ASN A 231 7.74 3.26 12.15
C ASN A 231 7.30 2.54 10.86
N SER A 232 8.19 2.36 9.90
CA SER A 232 7.97 1.55 8.70
C SER A 232 8.41 0.10 8.95
N GLY A 233 7.59 -0.74 9.60
CA GLY A 233 8.01 -2.13 9.86
C GLY A 233 7.12 -3.09 10.65
N THR A 234 5.78 -3.01 10.62
CA THR A 234 4.94 -4.13 11.12
C THR A 234 3.53 -4.15 10.50
N PRO A 235 3.06 -5.28 9.92
CA PRO A 235 1.63 -5.53 9.77
C PRO A 235 1.06 -5.90 11.16
N GLY A 236 0.39 -4.94 11.81
CA GLY A 236 -0.62 -5.24 12.82
C GLY A 236 -0.25 -5.05 14.29
N ARG A 237 -0.43 -3.82 14.79
CA ARG A 237 -1.37 -3.59 15.91
C ARG A 237 -2.11 -2.30 15.61
N ARG A 238 -3.39 -2.45 15.25
CA ARG A 238 -4.34 -1.35 15.06
C ARG A 238 -4.13 -0.31 16.17
N PRO A 239 -3.86 0.98 15.88
CA PRO A 239 -4.19 1.99 16.86
C PRO A 239 -5.68 1.83 17.13
N ASN A 240 -6.04 1.78 18.40
CA ASN A 240 -7.42 1.71 18.83
C ASN A 240 -8.22 2.80 18.08
N ARG A 241 -8.98 2.40 17.05
CA ARG A 241 -9.83 3.25 16.20
C ARG A 241 -11.04 3.69 17.00
N ARG A 242 -10.81 4.44 18.06
CA ARG A 242 -11.86 5.21 18.74
C ARG A 242 -11.56 6.72 18.76
N GLY A 243 -10.45 7.19 18.16
CA GLY A 243 -10.06 8.60 18.25
C GLY A 243 -9.84 9.37 16.94
N ARG A 244 -9.80 8.76 15.75
CA ARG A 244 -9.65 9.51 14.48
C ARG A 244 -10.24 8.72 13.30
N ARG A 245 -11.55 8.83 13.10
CA ARG A 245 -12.13 8.70 11.76
C ARG A 245 -11.83 10.01 11.04
N GLY A 246 -10.59 10.19 10.58
CA GLY A 246 -10.34 11.16 9.52
C GLY A 246 -11.15 10.69 8.31
N ASN A 247 -12.01 11.54 7.77
CA ASN A 247 -12.73 11.23 6.55
C ASN A 247 -11.68 10.91 5.48
N ALA A 248 -11.58 9.65 5.03
CA ALA A 248 -10.67 9.25 3.95
C ALA A 248 -10.92 10.01 2.64
N ASN A 249 -12.02 10.74 2.58
CA ASN A 249 -12.41 11.62 1.50
C ASN A 249 -11.69 12.98 1.54
N ILE A 250 -11.07 13.40 2.64
CA ILE A 250 -10.37 14.70 2.75
C ILE A 250 -8.90 14.56 2.34
N SER A 251 -8.39 15.53 1.59
CA SER A 251 -6.98 15.63 1.16
C SER A 251 -6.03 15.80 2.36
N PRO A 252 -4.74 15.40 2.22
CA PRO A 252 -3.75 15.58 3.29
C PRO A 252 -3.59 17.02 3.79
N ASP A 253 -3.69 18.01 2.90
CA ASP A 253 -3.65 19.43 3.24
C ASP A 253 -4.97 19.97 3.86
N GLY A 254 -6.02 19.15 3.91
CA GLY A 254 -7.32 19.48 4.46
C GLY A 254 -8.20 20.38 3.59
N LYS A 255 -7.74 20.79 2.41
CA LYS A 255 -8.42 21.79 1.58
C LYS A 255 -9.49 21.20 0.67
N TRP A 256 -9.37 19.92 0.32
CA TRP A 256 -10.23 19.27 -0.67
C TRP A 256 -10.93 18.05 -0.09
N ARG A 257 -12.17 17.84 -0.51
CA ARG A 257 -12.95 16.65 -0.18
C ARG A 257 -13.40 15.97 -1.46
N CYS A 258 -13.17 14.67 -1.57
CA CYS A 258 -13.69 13.87 -2.66
C CYS A 258 -15.13 13.43 -2.34
N GLU A 259 -16.04 13.70 -3.25
CA GLU A 259 -17.42 13.25 -3.19
C GLU A 259 -17.79 12.48 -4.45
N ILE A 260 -18.75 11.56 -4.30
CA ILE A 260 -19.27 10.75 -5.40
C ILE A 260 -20.77 10.92 -5.39
N HIS A 261 -21.29 11.60 -6.39
CA HIS A 261 -22.72 11.81 -6.61
C HIS A 261 -23.01 11.92 -8.11
N SER A 262 -24.23 11.58 -8.52
CA SER A 262 -24.63 11.53 -9.94
C SER A 262 -23.67 10.70 -10.80
N ASN A 263 -23.22 9.57 -10.26
CA ASN A 263 -22.28 8.65 -10.90
C ASN A 263 -21.01 9.31 -11.46
N ARG A 264 -20.49 10.27 -10.70
CA ARG A 264 -19.36 11.11 -11.07
C ARG A 264 -18.51 11.38 -9.84
N VAL A 265 -17.20 11.57 -10.04
CA VAL A 265 -16.27 11.98 -8.99
C VAL A 265 -16.18 13.51 -8.99
N TRP A 266 -16.31 14.09 -7.79
CA TRP A 266 -16.23 15.52 -7.53
C TRP A 266 -15.15 15.80 -6.49
N ILE A 267 -14.51 16.95 -6.61
CA ILE A 267 -13.73 17.56 -5.54
C ILE A 267 -14.45 18.80 -5.04
N VAL A 268 -14.57 18.93 -3.72
CA VAL A 268 -15.22 20.03 -3.05
C VAL A 268 -14.19 20.78 -2.24
N ASN A 269 -14.10 22.10 -2.44
CA ASN A 269 -13.27 22.95 -1.61
C ASN A 269 -13.87 23.00 -0.19
N SER A 270 -13.07 22.68 0.82
CA SER A 270 -13.55 22.52 2.20
C SER A 270 -13.84 23.85 2.90
N GLU A 271 -13.40 24.99 2.34
CA GLU A 271 -13.68 26.32 2.87
C GLU A 271 -14.85 27.00 2.16
N THR A 272 -14.90 26.91 0.82
CA THR A 272 -15.89 27.61 0.00
C THR A 272 -17.11 26.76 -0.36
N GLU A 273 -17.04 25.44 -0.15
CA GLU A 273 -18.01 24.44 -0.64
C GLU A 273 -18.22 24.49 -2.17
N GLU A 274 -17.25 25.03 -2.91
CA GLU A 274 -17.24 25.00 -4.37
C GLU A 274 -16.97 23.57 -4.86
N GLU A 275 -17.83 23.06 -5.74
CA GLU A 275 -17.71 21.73 -6.32
C GLU A 275 -17.14 21.78 -7.75
N ILE A 276 -16.12 20.95 -8.00
CA ILE A 276 -15.47 20.82 -9.31
C ILE A 276 -15.55 19.35 -9.75
N PRO A 277 -16.07 19.06 -10.96
CA PRO A 277 -16.12 17.70 -11.46
C PRO A 277 -14.73 17.19 -11.87
N LEU A 278 -14.37 15.98 -11.46
CA LEU A 278 -13.07 15.35 -11.74
C LEU A 278 -13.13 14.20 -12.74
N SER A 279 -14.30 13.62 -12.97
CA SER A 279 -14.54 12.60 -14.01
C SER A 279 -15.63 13.05 -14.98
N ASP A 280 -15.87 12.32 -16.07
CA ASP A 280 -17.16 12.36 -16.77
C ASP A 280 -18.20 11.48 -16.04
N PRO A 281 -19.51 11.69 -16.26
CA PRO A 281 -20.51 10.76 -15.76
C PRO A 281 -20.36 9.40 -16.47
N THR A 282 -20.49 8.32 -15.71
CA THR A 282 -20.48 6.96 -16.26
C THR A 282 -21.91 6.47 -16.53
N PRO A 283 -22.12 5.49 -17.44
CA PRO A 283 -23.44 4.88 -17.65
C PRO A 283 -24.05 4.39 -16.33
N ASP A 284 -25.38 4.37 -16.23
CA ASP A 284 -26.12 4.23 -14.96
C ASP A 284 -25.74 2.99 -14.11
N ASP A 285 -25.19 1.94 -14.73
CA ASP A 285 -24.81 0.69 -14.07
C ASP A 285 -23.33 0.64 -13.60
N ASP A 286 -22.46 1.50 -14.14
CA ASP A 286 -21.11 1.68 -13.60
C ASP A 286 -21.19 2.48 -12.31
N THR A 287 -20.34 2.22 -11.32
CA THR A 287 -20.33 3.00 -10.07
C THR A 287 -18.92 3.37 -9.65
N PHE A 288 -18.74 4.61 -9.19
CA PHE A 288 -17.55 4.99 -8.43
C PHE A 288 -17.77 4.68 -6.95
N GLY A 289 -16.73 4.19 -6.27
CA GLY A 289 -16.82 3.90 -4.85
C GLY A 289 -15.53 3.38 -4.24
N GLY A 290 -15.68 2.79 -3.06
CA GLY A 290 -14.56 2.31 -2.25
C GLY A 290 -13.87 3.43 -1.48
N ARG A 291 -12.63 3.17 -1.07
CA ARG A 291 -11.79 4.13 -0.35
C ARG A 291 -11.19 5.12 -1.36
N VAL A 292 -11.22 6.41 -1.02
CA VAL A 292 -10.44 7.43 -1.71
C VAL A 292 -9.01 7.39 -1.19
N HIS A 293 -8.04 7.39 -2.10
CA HIS A 293 -6.62 7.45 -1.76
C HIS A 293 -6.00 8.70 -2.38
N TRP A 294 -5.78 9.72 -1.55
CA TRP A 294 -5.09 10.93 -1.97
C TRP A 294 -3.58 10.72 -2.11
N SER A 295 -2.95 11.42 -3.06
CA SER A 295 -1.51 11.58 -3.12
C SER A 295 -1.01 12.40 -1.93
N PRO A 296 0.25 12.19 -1.48
CA PRO A 296 0.81 12.94 -0.35
C PRO A 296 0.79 14.46 -0.55
N ASP A 297 0.96 14.93 -1.78
CA ASP A 297 0.95 16.36 -2.16
C ASP A 297 -0.46 16.96 -2.32
N SER A 298 -1.52 16.18 -2.07
CA SER A 298 -2.93 16.56 -2.23
C SER A 298 -3.38 16.90 -3.66
N GLN A 299 -2.54 16.67 -4.67
CA GLN A 299 -2.84 17.04 -6.07
C GLN A 299 -3.61 15.96 -6.83
N LYS A 300 -3.54 14.69 -6.38
CA LYS A 300 -4.10 13.55 -7.10
C LYS A 300 -4.87 12.66 -6.13
N LEU A 301 -5.76 11.85 -6.69
CA LEU A 301 -6.49 10.84 -5.95
C LEU A 301 -6.73 9.59 -6.79
N VAL A 302 -6.93 8.47 -6.11
CA VAL A 302 -7.39 7.21 -6.70
C VAL A 302 -8.75 6.85 -6.09
N VAL A 303 -9.69 6.54 -6.97
CA VAL A 303 -11.02 6.01 -6.65
C VAL A 303 -11.28 4.79 -7.54
N MET A 304 -11.99 3.80 -7.02
CA MET A 304 -12.34 2.62 -7.77
C MET A 304 -13.61 2.88 -8.60
N GLN A 305 -13.58 2.52 -9.87
CA GLN A 305 -14.75 2.41 -10.72
C GLN A 305 -15.09 0.92 -10.89
N THR A 306 -16.29 0.53 -10.53
CA THR A 306 -16.84 -0.80 -10.77
C THR A 306 -17.69 -0.75 -12.03
N LYS A 307 -17.35 -1.58 -13.01
CA LYS A 307 -18.15 -1.75 -14.22
C LYS A 307 -19.07 -2.95 -14.07
N GLN A 308 -20.37 -2.75 -14.27
CA GLN A 308 -21.29 -3.87 -14.26
C GLN A 308 -21.17 -4.64 -15.57
N VAL A 309 -21.03 -5.96 -15.45
CA VAL A 309 -21.02 -6.88 -16.60
C VAL A 309 -22.27 -7.72 -16.59
N GLU A 310 -22.79 -8.05 -17.77
CA GLU A 310 -24.00 -8.86 -17.91
C GLU A 310 -23.79 -10.24 -17.25
N THR A 311 -24.52 -10.51 -16.16
CA THR A 311 -24.41 -11.77 -15.43
C THR A 311 -25.23 -12.86 -16.11
N ARG A 312 -24.61 -13.99 -16.43
CA ARG A 312 -25.34 -15.19 -16.87
C ARG A 312 -25.84 -15.96 -15.65
N THR A 313 -27.15 -15.93 -15.41
CA THR A 313 -27.79 -16.73 -14.37
C THR A 313 -27.72 -18.21 -14.72
N VAL A 314 -27.00 -19.00 -13.94
CA VAL A 314 -27.03 -20.47 -14.03
C VAL A 314 -28.17 -20.96 -13.15
N HIS A 315 -29.22 -21.50 -13.78
CA HIS A 315 -30.28 -22.20 -13.05
C HIS A 315 -29.77 -23.57 -12.61
N ILE A 316 -29.56 -23.76 -11.31
CA ILE A 316 -29.38 -25.10 -10.74
C ILE A 316 -30.77 -25.69 -10.56
N VAL A 317 -31.14 -26.65 -11.41
CA VAL A 317 -32.37 -27.44 -11.24
C VAL A 317 -32.01 -28.70 -10.48
N GLU A 318 -32.48 -28.81 -9.25
CA GLU A 318 -32.40 -30.04 -8.46
C GLU A 318 -33.49 -31.00 -8.95
N SER A 319 -33.11 -32.07 -9.67
CA SER A 319 -34.05 -32.91 -10.42
C SER A 319 -34.44 -34.22 -9.75
N SER A 320 -34.21 -34.44 -8.45
CA SER A 320 -34.62 -35.70 -7.81
C SER A 320 -34.95 -35.56 -6.32
N PRO A 321 -36.21 -35.83 -5.90
CA PRO A 321 -36.54 -36.00 -4.48
C PRO A 321 -35.78 -37.20 -3.91
N LYS A 322 -35.09 -37.04 -2.78
CA LYS A 322 -34.34 -38.13 -2.11
C LYS A 322 -35.23 -39.19 -1.44
N ASP A 323 -36.56 -39.03 -1.44
CA ASP A 323 -37.50 -39.93 -0.75
C ASP A 323 -38.35 -40.79 -1.70
N GLN A 324 -37.71 -41.50 -2.64
CA GLN A 324 -38.32 -42.70 -3.23
C GLN A 324 -37.59 -43.94 -2.70
N LEU A 325 -38.21 -44.60 -1.72
CA LEU A 325 -37.91 -45.98 -1.35
C LEU A 325 -38.16 -46.87 -2.58
N GLN A 326 -37.17 -47.69 -2.91
CA GLN A 326 -37.17 -48.67 -3.99
C GLN A 326 -38.10 -49.85 -3.70
#